data_AF-A0A7Y5RFC1-F1
#
_entry.id   AF-A0A7Y5RFC1-F1
#
_cell.length_a   1.000
_cell.length_b   1.000
_cell.length_c   1.000
_cell.angle_alpha   90.00
_cell.angle_beta   90.00
_cell.angle_gamma   90.00
#
_symmetry.space_group_name_H-M   'P 1'
#
loop_
_entity.id
_entity.type
_entity.pdbx_description
1 polymer ?
#
loop_
_entity_poly.entity_id
_entity_poly.type
_entity_poly.pdbx_seq_one_letter_code
_entity_poly.pdbx_strand_id
1 'polypeptide(L)'
;MMRLLRNYIFWTYERGSLHYDIMVTLILAFLFISPHYIDFKDRPQDNPLGPPQTLVQEDGAGYVYTLRPQDIRHDTGDLAGDLLYAVVQYSGPVTMDRYEVLKDAHGKVTQYKVWVHRP
;
A
#
# COMPACT_ATOMS: atom_id res chain seq x y z
N MET A 1 -25.72 -5.41 39.40
CA MET A 1 -24.68 -5.02 38.42
C MET A 1 -24.26 -6.16 37.50
N MET A 2 -23.76 -7.29 38.02
CA MET A 2 -23.20 -8.41 37.22
C MET A 2 -24.16 -9.03 36.18
N ARG A 3 -25.46 -9.12 36.51
CA ARG A 3 -26.51 -9.65 35.60
C ARG A 3 -26.74 -8.75 34.38
N LEU A 4 -26.64 -7.43 34.54
CA LEU A 4 -26.82 -6.48 33.44
C LEU A 4 -25.67 -6.63 32.45
N LEU A 5 -24.42 -6.56 32.91
CA LEU A 5 -23.24 -6.74 32.05
C LEU A 5 -23.26 -8.09 31.33
N ARG A 6 -23.66 -9.17 32.02
CA ARG A 6 -23.80 -10.48 31.39
C ARG A 6 -24.83 -10.44 30.26
N ASN A 7 -26.00 -9.87 30.48
CA ASN A 7 -27.03 -9.80 29.44
C ASN A 7 -26.64 -8.90 28.25
N TYR A 8 -25.81 -7.87 28.49
CA TYR A 8 -25.22 -7.04 27.44
C TYR A 8 -24.20 -7.82 26.60
N ILE A 9 -23.29 -8.56 27.24
CA ILE A 9 -22.26 -9.35 26.53
C ILE A 9 -22.87 -10.55 25.78
N PHE A 10 -23.84 -11.23 26.40
CA PHE A 10 -24.51 -12.38 25.81
C PHE A 10 -25.71 -12.02 24.92
N TRP A 11 -25.97 -10.72 24.71
CA TRP A 11 -27.03 -10.22 23.84
C TRP A 11 -28.41 -10.85 24.13
N THR A 12 -28.83 -10.88 25.39
CA THR A 12 -30.07 -11.58 25.79
C THR A 12 -31.28 -10.66 25.94
N TYR A 13 -31.14 -9.37 25.61
CA TYR A 13 -32.26 -8.42 25.64
C TYR A 13 -33.23 -8.64 24.48
N GLU A 14 -34.53 -8.57 24.76
CA GLU A 14 -35.56 -8.65 23.73
C GLU A 14 -35.44 -7.50 22.72
N ARG A 15 -35.78 -7.80 21.47
CA ARG A 15 -35.84 -6.83 20.36
C ARG A 15 -36.92 -5.79 20.68
N GLY A 16 -36.59 -4.50 20.53
CA GLY A 16 -37.50 -3.40 20.86
C GLY A 16 -37.53 -3.02 22.35
N SER A 17 -36.64 -3.58 23.17
CA SER A 17 -36.41 -3.08 24.53
C SER A 17 -35.44 -1.90 24.53
N LEU A 18 -35.58 -0.99 25.50
CA LEU A 18 -34.69 0.17 25.63
C LEU A 18 -33.20 -0.22 25.71
N HIS A 19 -32.89 -1.35 26.36
CA HIS A 19 -31.52 -1.86 26.47
C HIS A 19 -30.96 -2.33 25.12
N TYR A 20 -31.81 -2.92 24.28
CA TYR A 20 -31.44 -3.31 22.92
C TYR A 20 -31.12 -2.07 22.06
N ASP A 21 -31.97 -1.04 22.12
CA ASP A 21 -31.76 0.19 21.35
C ASP A 21 -30.48 0.93 21.78
N ILE A 22 -30.15 0.93 23.08
CA ILE A 22 -28.88 1.47 23.57
C ILE A 22 -27.68 0.72 22.97
N MET A 23 -27.69 -0.61 22.97
CA MET A 23 -26.58 -1.40 22.39
C MET A 23 -26.38 -1.09 20.91
N VAL A 24 -27.48 -1.07 20.14
CA VAL A 24 -27.46 -0.77 18.71
C VAL A 24 -26.93 0.65 18.48
N THR A 25 -27.44 1.63 19.25
CA THR A 25 -27.00 3.02 19.13
C THR A 25 -25.52 3.18 19.45
N LEU A 26 -24.97 2.46 20.43
CA LEU A 26 -23.54 2.49 20.74
C LEU A 26 -22.68 1.92 19.60
N ILE A 27 -23.11 0.83 18.96
CA ILE A 27 -22.39 0.26 17.82
C ILE A 27 -22.46 1.20 16.61
N LEU A 28 -23.63 1.76 16.31
CA LEU A 28 -23.78 2.72 15.22
C LEU A 28 -22.97 3.99 15.48
N ALA A 29 -23.01 4.52 16.71
CA ALA A 29 -22.17 5.63 17.12
C ALA A 29 -20.69 5.30 16.91
N PHE A 30 -20.22 4.12 17.33
CA PHE A 30 -18.86 3.68 17.05
C PHE A 30 -18.57 3.64 15.54
N LEU A 31 -19.43 3.05 14.71
CA LEU A 31 -19.22 2.95 13.26
C LEU A 31 -19.16 4.31 12.55
N PHE A 32 -19.97 5.30 12.97
CA PHE A 32 -20.00 6.60 12.30
C PHE A 32 -19.02 7.61 12.91
N ILE A 33 -18.82 7.58 14.22
CA ILE A 33 -17.93 8.50 14.92
C ILE A 33 -16.48 8.05 14.77
N SER A 34 -16.18 6.75 14.96
CA SER A 34 -14.79 6.30 14.93
C SER A 34 -14.03 6.66 13.64
N PRO A 35 -14.56 6.54 12.40
CA PRO A 35 -13.80 6.95 11.21
C PRO A 35 -13.58 8.47 11.10
N HIS A 36 -14.39 9.29 11.78
CA HIS A 36 -14.21 10.75 11.77
C HIS A 36 -13.20 11.23 12.82
N TYR A 37 -13.05 10.49 13.92
CA TYR A 37 -12.20 10.89 15.06
C TYR A 37 -10.95 10.02 15.23
N ILE A 38 -10.92 8.83 14.64
CA ILE A 38 -9.83 7.85 14.76
C ILE A 38 -9.33 7.56 13.36
N ASP A 39 -8.08 7.96 13.09
CA ASP A 39 -7.36 7.50 11.91
C ASP A 39 -6.85 6.09 12.17
N PHE A 40 -7.59 5.10 11.67
CA PHE A 40 -7.25 3.67 11.81
C PHE A 40 -5.96 3.29 11.11
N LYS A 41 -5.34 4.19 10.33
CA LYS A 41 -4.13 3.91 9.53
C LYS A 41 -4.27 2.71 8.59
N ASP A 42 -5.49 2.25 8.33
CA ASP A 42 -5.84 1.19 7.38
C ASP A 42 -5.67 1.60 5.91
N ARG A 43 -5.10 2.79 5.66
CA ARG A 43 -4.66 3.16 4.32
C ARG A 43 -3.60 2.14 3.90
N PRO A 44 -3.61 1.65 2.65
CA PRO A 44 -2.49 0.88 2.14
C PRO A 44 -1.24 1.70 2.46
N GLN A 45 -0.39 1.16 3.33
CA GLN A 45 0.90 1.79 3.59
C GLN A 45 1.55 1.85 2.22
N ASP A 46 1.70 3.06 1.66
CA ASP A 46 2.63 3.34 0.59
C ASP A 46 4.01 3.06 1.17
N ASN A 47 4.32 1.78 1.35
CA ASN A 47 5.54 1.32 1.97
C ASN A 47 6.64 1.89 1.08
N PRO A 48 7.43 2.88 1.54
CA PRO A 48 8.54 3.40 0.75
C PRO A 48 9.61 2.31 0.58
N LEU A 49 9.53 1.24 1.39
CA LEU A 49 10.52 0.17 1.48
C LEU A 49 9.96 -1.20 1.04
N GLY A 50 8.75 -1.24 0.47
CA GLY A 50 8.25 -2.46 -0.16
C GLY A 50 9.02 -2.68 -1.47
N PRO A 51 9.40 -3.91 -1.83
CA PRO A 51 10.05 -4.17 -3.10
C PRO A 51 9.21 -3.49 -4.20
N PRO A 52 9.85 -2.73 -5.10
CA PRO A 52 9.16 -1.95 -6.14
C PRO A 52 8.09 -2.84 -6.73
N GLN A 53 6.82 -2.42 -6.68
CA GLN A 53 5.68 -3.25 -7.06
C GLN A 53 6.01 -3.94 -8.39
N THR A 54 6.42 -5.20 -8.26
CA THR A 54 7.01 -5.97 -9.33
C THR A 54 5.84 -6.54 -10.09
N LEU A 55 5.23 -5.69 -10.93
CA LEU A 55 4.53 -6.18 -12.10
C LEU A 55 5.62 -6.74 -13.03
N VAL A 56 6.11 -7.94 -12.69
CA VAL A 56 6.81 -8.80 -13.63
C VAL A 56 5.76 -9.23 -14.64
N GLN A 57 5.57 -8.41 -15.67
CA GLN A 57 4.96 -8.88 -16.87
C GLN A 57 6.05 -9.60 -17.64
N GLU A 58 6.05 -10.93 -17.57
CA GLU A 58 6.91 -11.75 -18.42
C GLU A 58 6.50 -11.52 -19.87
N ASP A 59 7.23 -10.66 -20.56
CA ASP A 59 7.16 -10.55 -22.01
C ASP A 59 8.29 -11.42 -22.58
N GLY A 60 8.04 -12.73 -22.61
CA GLY A 60 8.88 -13.76 -23.24
C GLY A 60 10.24 -14.05 -22.55
N ALA A 61 11.11 -13.05 -22.44
CA ALA A 61 12.49 -13.18 -21.94
C ALA A 61 12.97 -12.01 -21.05
N GLY A 62 12.11 -11.02 -20.80
CA GLY A 62 12.45 -9.82 -20.02
C GLY A 62 11.56 -9.61 -18.78
N TYR A 63 12.15 -8.99 -17.77
CA TYR A 63 11.51 -8.53 -16.54
C TYR A 63 11.30 -7.02 -16.60
N VAL A 64 10.13 -6.54 -16.16
CA VAL A 64 9.85 -5.10 -16.02
C VAL A 64 9.80 -4.72 -14.55
N TYR A 65 10.62 -3.74 -14.16
CA TYR A 65 10.67 -3.19 -12.81
C TYR A 65 10.10 -1.78 -12.79
N THR A 66 9.20 -1.49 -11.85
CA THR A 66 8.64 -0.14 -11.66
C THR A 66 9.23 0.49 -10.39
N LEU A 67 10.14 1.44 -10.56
CA LEU A 67 10.82 2.14 -9.47
C LEU A 67 10.17 3.50 -9.20
N ARG A 68 10.06 3.92 -7.94
CA ARG A 68 9.61 5.28 -7.60
C ARG A 68 10.83 6.21 -7.46
N PRO A 69 10.71 7.50 -7.78
CA PRO A 69 11.83 8.44 -7.65
C PRO A 69 12.43 8.55 -6.26
N GLN A 70 11.63 8.34 -5.22
CA GLN A 70 12.09 8.39 -3.83
C GLN A 70 12.97 7.18 -3.42
N ASP A 71 12.90 6.08 -4.19
CA ASP A 71 13.60 4.83 -3.89
C ASP A 71 14.97 4.78 -4.60
N ILE A 72 15.29 5.78 -5.44
CA ILE A 72 16.52 5.84 -6.25
C ILE A 72 17.51 6.79 -5.58
N ARG A 73 18.74 6.30 -5.38
CA ARG A 73 19.87 7.14 -4.96
C ARG A 73 20.53 7.75 -6.20
N HIS A 74 20.63 9.07 -6.22
CA HIS A 74 21.35 9.81 -7.26
C HIS A 74 22.82 9.95 -6.91
N ASP A 75 23.60 8.90 -7.17
CA ASP A 75 25.03 8.84 -6.83
C ASP A 75 25.91 8.94 -8.08
N THR A 76 25.47 8.36 -9.19
CA THR A 76 26.28 8.23 -10.41
C THR A 76 26.21 9.47 -11.32
N GLY A 77 25.22 10.35 -11.10
CA GLY A 77 24.94 11.50 -11.97
C GLY A 77 24.31 11.13 -13.32
N ASP A 78 24.18 9.83 -13.61
CA ASP A 78 23.44 9.28 -14.73
C ASP A 78 22.25 8.46 -14.20
N LEU A 79 21.05 8.86 -14.61
CA LEU A 79 19.80 8.21 -14.25
C LEU A 79 19.78 6.74 -14.69
N ALA A 80 20.40 6.43 -15.83
CA ALA A 80 20.43 5.06 -16.36
C ALA A 80 21.25 4.13 -15.45
N GLY A 81 22.41 4.61 -14.99
CA GLY A 81 23.25 3.92 -14.00
C GLY A 81 22.57 3.77 -12.64
N ASP A 82 21.93 4.83 -12.14
CA ASP A 82 21.22 4.80 -10.85
C ASP A 82 20.05 3.80 -10.86
N LEU A 83 19.29 3.73 -11.98
CA LEU A 83 18.20 2.77 -12.18
C LEU A 83 18.71 1.34 -12.27
N LEU A 84 19.78 1.08 -13.03
CA LEU A 84 20.37 -0.25 -13.15
C LEU A 84 20.91 -0.73 -11.79
N TYR A 85 21.59 0.13 -11.04
CA TYR A 85 22.09 -0.18 -9.70
C TYR A 85 20.95 -0.58 -8.75
N ALA A 86 19.85 0.19 -8.76
CA ALA A 86 18.67 -0.11 -7.97
C ALA A 86 18.09 -1.49 -8.34
N VAL A 87 17.94 -1.81 -9.63
CA VAL A 87 17.40 -3.10 -10.06
C VAL A 87 18.34 -4.25 -9.66
N VAL A 88 19.65 -4.14 -9.90
CA VAL A 88 20.63 -5.20 -9.57
C VAL A 88 20.64 -5.53 -8.08
N GLN A 89 20.44 -4.55 -7.21
CA GLN A 89 20.34 -4.77 -5.76
C GLN A 89 19.17 -5.69 -5.37
N TYR A 90 18.09 -5.71 -6.16
CA TYR A 90 16.90 -6.53 -5.89
C TYR A 90 16.86 -7.83 -6.71
N SER A 91 17.29 -7.80 -7.98
CA SER A 91 17.13 -8.93 -8.92
C SER A 91 18.40 -9.76 -9.14
N GLY A 92 19.55 -9.30 -8.63
CA GLY A 92 20.85 -9.84 -9.01
C GLY A 92 21.33 -9.31 -10.36
N PRO A 93 22.43 -9.86 -10.92
CA PRO A 93 23.04 -9.36 -12.15
C PRO A 93 22.06 -9.47 -13.34
N VAL A 94 21.65 -8.31 -13.84
CA VAL A 94 20.75 -8.16 -14.99
C VAL A 94 21.28 -7.07 -15.91
N THR A 95 20.90 -7.13 -17.17
CA THR A 95 21.21 -6.12 -18.20
C THR A 95 19.95 -5.33 -18.49
N MET A 96 20.06 -4.00 -18.48
CA MET A 96 18.94 -3.12 -18.80
C MET A 96 18.83 -2.93 -20.31
N ASP A 97 17.64 -3.22 -20.86
CA ASP A 97 17.32 -3.01 -22.27
C ASP A 97 16.90 -1.57 -22.53
N ARG A 98 15.98 -1.06 -21.70
CA ARG A 98 15.43 0.28 -21.82
C ARG A 98 14.82 0.74 -20.50
N TYR A 99 14.66 2.05 -20.36
CA TYR A 99 13.89 2.66 -19.29
C TYR A 99 12.92 3.71 -19.81
N GLU A 100 11.81 3.91 -19.11
CA GLU A 100 10.79 4.91 -19.40
C GLU A 100 10.49 5.73 -18.14
N VAL A 101 10.36 7.04 -18.32
CA VAL A 101 10.05 7.99 -17.24
C VAL A 101 8.57 8.36 -17.33
N LEU A 102 7.78 7.91 -16.35
CA LEU A 102 6.37 8.27 -16.26
C LEU A 102 6.23 9.55 -15.44
N LYS A 103 5.51 10.52 -16.03
CA LYS A 103 5.23 11.81 -15.42
C LYS A 103 3.73 11.97 -15.21
N ASP A 104 3.35 12.71 -14.18
CA ASP A 104 1.96 13.12 -13.98
C ASP A 104 1.55 14.24 -14.95
N ALA A 105 0.27 14.63 -14.90
CA ALA A 105 -0.28 15.74 -15.68
C ALA A 105 0.39 17.10 -15.41
N HIS A 106 1.14 17.22 -14.32
CA HIS A 106 1.89 18.42 -13.92
C HIS A 106 3.37 18.33 -14.31
N GLY A 107 3.80 17.26 -14.99
CA GLY A 107 5.18 17.05 -15.45
C GLY A 107 6.13 16.52 -14.37
N LYS A 108 5.64 16.20 -13.17
CA LYS A 108 6.45 15.60 -12.10
C LYS A 108 6.64 14.11 -12.37
N VAL A 109 7.86 13.62 -12.21
CA VAL A 109 8.14 12.19 -12.36
C VAL A 109 7.48 11.43 -11.21
N THR A 110 6.66 10.44 -11.56
CA THR A 110 5.94 9.59 -10.61
C THR A 110 6.55 8.21 -10.53
N GLN A 111 7.01 7.66 -11.66
CA GLN A 111 7.53 6.30 -11.76
C GLN A 111 8.59 6.19 -12.86
N TYR A 112 9.47 5.21 -12.71
CA TYR A 112 10.40 4.75 -13.73
C TYR A 112 10.10 3.29 -14.05
N LYS A 113 9.89 2.96 -15.31
CA LYS A 113 9.81 1.57 -15.76
C LYS A 113 11.12 1.16 -16.38
N VAL A 114 11.66 0.03 -15.96
CA VAL A 114 12.95 -0.49 -16.43
C VAL A 114 12.73 -1.90 -16.95
N TRP A 115 13.04 -2.12 -18.23
CA TRP A 115 13.04 -3.45 -18.84
C TRP A 115 14.45 -4.01 -18.72
N VAL A 116 14.56 -5.19 -18.15
CA VAL A 116 15.83 -5.89 -17.99
C VAL A 116 15.69 -7.34 -18.44
N HIS A 117 16.78 -7.94 -18.91
CA HIS A 117 16.85 -9.38 -19.12
C HIS A 117 17.97 -9.99 -18.29
N ARG A 118 17.89 -11.30 -18.07
CA ARG A 118 18.98 -12.06 -17.46
C ARG A 118 19.92 -12.54 -18.58
N PRO A 119 21.25 -12.42 -18.42
CA PRO A 119 22.21 -13.02 -19.34
C PRO A 119 22.16 -14.54 -19.36
#